data_AF-A0A8T4GFH6-F1
#
_entry.id   AF-A0A8T4GFH6-F1
#
_cell.length_a   1.000
_cell.length_b   1.000
_cell.length_c   1.000
_cell.angle_alpha   90.00
_cell.angle_beta   90.00
_cell.angle_gamma   90.00
#
_symmetry.space_group_name_H-M   'P 1'
#
loop_
_entity.id
_entity.type
_entity.pdbx_description
1 polymer ?
#
loop_
_entity_poly.entity_id
_entity_poly.type
_entity_poly.pdbx_seq_one_letter_code
_entity_poly.pdbx_strand_id
1 'polypeptide(L)'
;MSTDQVISSSPQATAETYVRALDDADRDATNELVANGGPLETWSETEFEWVAAFDIDFVGFETVEDDDASVIGDITMAIGGNTDTVRYRFRRVEDEWLIWAALDGLRSGTAGYTSPRSVARSYIERVDSGDQDAANAMIADAGELGPWSADEFDWVGAFDFEFIAFEMVEEGEVDVVGDVTIAIDGNTNTVRYRFRTIEDEWLIWGAPGGSLQSSC
;
A
#
# COMPACT_ATOMS: atom_id res chain seq x y z
N MET A 1 33.85 -21.83 -21.38
CA MET A 1 33.92 -20.38 -21.12
C MET A 1 32.61 -19.99 -20.48
N SER A 2 32.63 -19.21 -19.42
CA SER A 2 31.42 -18.79 -18.71
C SER A 2 30.60 -17.82 -19.56
N THR A 3 29.29 -17.95 -19.47
CA THR A 3 28.38 -16.81 -19.45
C THR A 3 27.55 -16.98 -18.20
N ASP A 4 27.93 -16.27 -17.13
CA ASP A 4 27.00 -15.99 -16.05
C ASP A 4 25.78 -15.34 -16.70
N GLN A 5 24.65 -16.05 -16.66
CA GLN A 5 23.41 -15.55 -17.21
C GLN A 5 22.84 -14.57 -16.18
N VAL A 6 23.36 -13.35 -16.21
CA VAL A 6 22.75 -12.20 -15.53
C VAL A 6 21.31 -12.16 -16.01
N ILE A 7 20.38 -12.56 -15.15
CA ILE A 7 18.94 -12.44 -15.40
C ILE A 7 18.70 -10.95 -15.46
N SER A 8 18.53 -10.41 -16.67
CA SER A 8 18.21 -9.00 -16.85
C SER A 8 16.81 -8.78 -16.29
N SER A 9 16.73 -8.13 -15.13
CA SER A 9 15.46 -7.70 -14.55
C SER A 9 14.72 -6.85 -15.59
N SER A 10 13.50 -7.27 -15.90
CA SER A 10 12.60 -6.57 -16.80
C SER A 10 11.17 -6.68 -16.26
N PRO A 11 10.25 -5.79 -16.67
CA PRO A 11 8.84 -5.91 -16.32
C PRO A 11 8.29 -7.30 -16.69
N GLN A 12 8.67 -7.82 -17.86
CA GLN A 12 8.32 -9.16 -18.32
C GLN A 12 8.91 -10.28 -17.44
N ALA A 13 10.19 -10.24 -17.10
CA ALA A 13 10.81 -11.28 -16.27
C ALA A 13 10.25 -11.27 -14.84
N THR A 14 9.86 -10.09 -14.35
CA THR A 14 9.16 -9.91 -13.08
C THR A 14 7.76 -10.49 -13.15
N ALA A 15 6.99 -10.17 -14.20
CA ALA A 15 5.66 -10.72 -14.44
C ALA A 15 5.68 -12.25 -14.54
N GLU A 16 6.66 -12.83 -15.23
CA GLU A 16 6.84 -14.28 -15.34
C GLU A 16 7.19 -14.91 -13.99
N THR A 17 8.10 -14.30 -13.23
CA THR A 17 8.50 -14.80 -11.90
C THR A 17 7.35 -14.67 -10.90
N TYR A 18 6.57 -13.59 -10.98
CA TYR A 18 5.36 -13.35 -10.21
C TYR A 18 4.30 -14.41 -10.46
N VAL A 19 4.01 -14.69 -11.73
CA VAL A 19 3.06 -15.76 -12.10
C VAL A 19 3.55 -17.13 -11.67
N ARG A 20 4.86 -17.41 -11.76
CA ARG A 20 5.44 -18.66 -11.26
C ARG A 20 5.30 -18.82 -9.75
N ALA A 21 5.54 -17.76 -8.97
CA ALA A 21 5.37 -17.81 -7.52
C ALA A 21 3.90 -17.99 -7.10
N LEU A 22 2.95 -17.52 -7.92
CA LEU A 22 1.51 -17.82 -7.76
C LEU A 22 1.20 -19.31 -8.00
N ASP A 23 1.76 -19.91 -9.05
CA ASP A 23 1.59 -21.33 -9.42
C ASP A 23 2.25 -22.29 -8.42
N ASP A 24 3.47 -21.96 -7.96
CA ASP A 24 4.19 -22.70 -6.91
C ASP A 24 3.54 -22.56 -5.51
N ALA A 25 2.45 -21.78 -5.39
CA ALA A 25 1.78 -21.43 -4.14
C ALA A 25 2.71 -20.79 -3.08
N ASP A 26 3.74 -20.04 -3.52
CA ASP A 26 4.69 -19.36 -2.64
C ASP A 26 4.29 -17.89 -2.42
N ARG A 27 3.57 -17.65 -1.32
CA ARG A 27 3.12 -16.31 -0.91
C ARG A 27 4.27 -15.36 -0.66
N ASP A 28 5.30 -15.84 0.02
CA ASP A 28 6.36 -14.99 0.52
C ASP A 28 7.23 -14.56 -0.67
N ALA A 29 7.57 -15.47 -1.58
CA ALA A 29 8.18 -15.13 -2.87
C ALA A 29 7.31 -14.22 -3.75
N THR A 30 5.98 -14.36 -3.70
CA THR A 30 5.09 -13.45 -4.43
C THR A 30 5.02 -12.05 -3.81
N ASN A 31 5.22 -11.94 -2.49
CA ASN A 31 5.25 -10.69 -1.76
C ASN A 31 6.59 -9.94 -1.90
N GLU A 32 7.68 -10.67 -2.08
CA GLU A 32 8.99 -10.12 -2.45
C GLU A 32 8.94 -9.33 -3.77
N LEU A 33 7.98 -9.64 -4.66
CA LEU A 33 7.80 -8.98 -5.96
C LEU A 33 6.89 -7.74 -5.91
N VAL A 34 6.41 -7.37 -4.72
CA VAL A 34 5.49 -6.26 -4.50
C VAL A 34 6.26 -5.08 -3.93
N ALA A 35 6.17 -3.92 -4.57
CA ALA A 35 6.84 -2.74 -4.06
C ALA A 35 6.14 -2.28 -2.78
N ASN A 36 6.75 -2.58 -1.63
CA ASN A 36 6.33 -2.03 -0.33
C ASN A 36 6.07 -0.51 -0.43
N GLY A 37 6.91 0.17 -1.24
CA GLY A 37 6.92 1.59 -1.64
C GLY A 37 5.69 2.16 -2.37
N GLY A 38 4.90 1.32 -3.05
CA GLY A 38 3.92 1.77 -4.04
C GLY A 38 2.53 2.06 -3.47
N PRO A 39 1.48 2.02 -4.29
CA PRO A 39 0.13 1.74 -3.85
C PRO A 39 -0.30 0.31 -4.29
N LEU A 40 0.44 -0.72 -3.88
CA LEU A 40 0.03 -2.15 -3.90
C LEU A 40 0.59 -2.94 -2.70
N GLU A 41 -0.24 -3.42 -1.76
CA GLU A 41 0.22 -4.10 -0.50
C GLU A 41 0.63 -5.54 -0.79
N THR A 42 1.55 -6.04 0.03
CA THR A 42 1.84 -7.46 0.13
C THR A 42 0.57 -8.25 0.46
N TRP A 43 0.44 -9.43 -0.14
CA TRP A 43 -0.64 -10.38 0.11
C TRP A 43 -0.62 -10.82 1.58
N SER A 44 -1.73 -10.63 2.27
CA SER A 44 -2.00 -11.35 3.51
C SER A 44 -2.00 -12.88 3.27
N GLU A 45 -1.84 -13.67 4.34
CA GLU A 45 -1.86 -15.14 4.25
C GLU A 45 -3.11 -15.63 3.52
N THR A 46 -4.28 -15.08 3.89
CA THR A 46 -5.60 -15.40 3.35
C THR A 46 -5.79 -15.05 1.87
N GLU A 47 -5.34 -13.87 1.41
CA GLU A 47 -5.51 -13.48 0.00
C GLU A 47 -4.75 -14.43 -0.93
N PHE A 48 -3.69 -15.04 -0.42
CA PHE A 48 -2.83 -15.91 -1.19
C PHE A 48 -3.34 -17.36 -1.32
N GLU A 49 -4.00 -17.89 -0.29
CA GLU A 49 -4.55 -19.26 -0.30
C GLU A 49 -5.54 -19.51 -1.46
N TRP A 50 -6.21 -18.46 -1.95
CA TRP A 50 -7.13 -18.56 -3.09
C TRP A 50 -6.41 -18.72 -4.42
N VAL A 51 -5.39 -17.90 -4.68
CA VAL A 51 -4.68 -17.92 -5.97
C VAL A 51 -3.81 -19.19 -6.09
N ALA A 52 -3.30 -19.69 -4.96
CA ALA A 52 -2.64 -20.98 -4.81
C ALA A 52 -3.50 -22.23 -5.11
N ALA A 53 -4.81 -22.08 -5.36
CA ALA A 53 -5.72 -23.21 -5.63
C ALA A 53 -5.91 -23.52 -7.14
N PHE A 54 -5.29 -22.74 -8.03
CA PHE A 54 -5.37 -22.90 -9.47
C PHE A 54 -3.98 -23.21 -10.05
N ASP A 55 -3.94 -24.02 -11.10
CA ASP A 55 -2.78 -24.07 -11.99
C ASP A 55 -2.75 -22.75 -12.78
N ILE A 56 -1.62 -22.02 -12.76
CA ILE A 56 -1.45 -20.69 -13.37
C ILE A 56 -0.19 -20.64 -14.25
N ASP A 57 -0.39 -20.69 -15.57
CA ASP A 57 0.71 -20.55 -16.54
C ASP A 57 0.93 -19.10 -16.96
N PHE A 58 2.19 -18.65 -17.04
CA PHE A 58 2.54 -17.42 -17.74
C PHE A 58 2.44 -17.62 -19.26
N VAL A 59 1.61 -16.82 -19.94
CA VAL A 59 1.35 -16.92 -21.38
C VAL A 59 2.07 -15.82 -22.17
N GLY A 60 2.21 -14.62 -21.61
CA GLY A 60 2.91 -13.52 -22.28
C GLY A 60 2.92 -12.20 -21.52
N PHE A 61 3.61 -11.21 -22.09
CA PHE A 61 3.69 -9.86 -21.57
C PHE A 61 3.70 -8.85 -22.73
N GLU A 62 2.89 -7.80 -22.64
CA GLU A 62 2.87 -6.68 -23.59
C GLU A 62 3.11 -5.36 -22.86
N THR A 63 4.06 -4.56 -23.32
CA THR A 63 4.26 -3.19 -22.83
C THR A 63 3.21 -2.26 -23.43
N VAL A 64 2.40 -1.63 -22.59
CA VAL A 64 1.31 -0.71 -22.98
C VAL A 64 1.77 0.75 -22.94
N GLU A 65 2.49 1.12 -21.88
CA GLU A 65 3.12 2.44 -21.70
C GLU A 65 4.54 2.21 -21.16
N ASP A 66 5.51 2.96 -21.68
CA ASP A 66 6.93 2.81 -21.35
C ASP A 66 7.52 4.21 -21.13
N ASP A 67 7.59 4.61 -19.86
CA ASP A 67 8.40 5.73 -19.39
C ASP A 67 9.71 5.18 -18.83
N ASP A 68 10.80 5.95 -18.91
CA ASP A 68 12.19 5.56 -18.56
C ASP A 68 12.37 4.88 -17.16
N ALA A 69 11.40 4.97 -16.26
CA ALA A 69 11.40 4.32 -14.94
C ALA A 69 10.06 3.64 -14.53
N SER A 70 9.04 3.64 -15.39
CA SER A 70 7.70 3.15 -15.10
C SER A 70 7.10 2.50 -16.35
N VAL A 71 6.81 1.21 -16.28
CA VAL A 71 6.20 0.45 -17.37
C VAL A 71 4.82 0.00 -16.95
N ILE A 72 3.82 0.36 -17.76
CA ILE A 72 2.49 -0.22 -17.68
C ILE A 72 2.50 -1.46 -18.57
N GLY A 73 2.45 -2.63 -17.95
CA GLY A 73 2.56 -3.92 -18.63
C GLY A 73 1.32 -4.78 -18.46
N ASP A 74 0.87 -5.37 -19.55
CA ASP A 74 -0.20 -6.36 -19.61
C ASP A 74 0.41 -7.77 -19.52
N ILE A 75 0.23 -8.43 -18.39
CA ILE A 75 0.57 -9.85 -18.19
C ILE A 75 -0.60 -10.69 -18.70
N THR A 76 -0.36 -11.57 -19.68
CA THR A 76 -1.33 -12.60 -20.07
C THR A 76 -0.96 -13.92 -19.39
N MET A 77 -1.94 -14.56 -18.75
CA MET A 77 -1.77 -15.81 -18.01
C MET A 77 -2.92 -16.77 -18.30
N ALA A 78 -2.68 -18.07 -18.17
CA ALA A 78 -3.74 -19.07 -18.21
C ALA A 78 -4.03 -19.56 -16.80
N ILE A 79 -5.30 -19.54 -16.39
CA ILE A 79 -5.77 -19.93 -15.05
C ILE A 79 -6.78 -21.06 -15.23
N GLY A 80 -6.46 -22.26 -14.74
CA GLY A 80 -7.34 -23.43 -14.84
C GLY A 80 -7.82 -23.76 -16.26
N GLY A 81 -6.99 -23.47 -17.28
CA GLY A 81 -7.27 -23.72 -18.70
C GLY A 81 -8.04 -22.61 -19.46
N ASN A 82 -8.30 -21.46 -18.85
CA ASN A 82 -8.79 -20.24 -19.53
C ASN A 82 -7.65 -19.21 -19.59
N THR A 83 -7.70 -18.21 -20.48
CA THR A 83 -6.63 -17.22 -20.65
C THR A 83 -7.15 -15.81 -20.45
N ASP A 84 -6.48 -15.05 -19.58
CA ASP A 84 -6.85 -13.70 -19.15
C ASP A 84 -5.63 -12.78 -19.11
N THR A 85 -5.86 -11.47 -19.06
CA THR A 85 -4.82 -10.42 -19.04
C THR A 85 -5.02 -9.47 -17.86
N VAL A 86 -3.93 -9.05 -17.21
CA VAL A 86 -3.91 -8.16 -16.04
C VAL A 86 -2.85 -7.07 -16.22
N ARG A 87 -3.11 -5.85 -15.73
CA ARG A 87 -2.25 -4.69 -15.97
C ARG A 87 -1.59 -4.19 -14.70
N TYR A 88 -0.28 -4.09 -14.71
CA TYR A 88 0.47 -3.55 -13.58
C TYR A 88 1.34 -2.39 -14.03
N ARG A 89 1.41 -1.35 -13.19
CA ARG A 89 2.54 -0.43 -13.19
C ARG A 89 3.68 -1.17 -12.52
N PHE A 90 4.57 -1.68 -13.32
CA PHE A 90 5.90 -2.04 -12.87
C PHE A 90 6.66 -0.72 -12.70
N ARG A 91 7.26 -0.53 -11.53
CA ARG A 91 8.25 0.52 -11.34
C ARG A 91 9.57 -0.16 -11.05
N ARG A 92 10.64 0.38 -11.60
CA ARG A 92 11.96 -0.10 -11.25
C ARG A 92 12.28 0.37 -9.83
N VAL A 93 12.51 -0.58 -8.93
CA VAL A 93 12.86 -0.37 -7.53
C VAL A 93 14.20 -1.08 -7.32
N GLU A 94 15.26 -0.31 -7.10
CA GLU A 94 16.60 -0.81 -6.77
C GLU A 94 17.17 -1.86 -7.75
N ASP A 95 17.25 -1.47 -9.03
CA ASP A 95 17.67 -2.31 -10.17
C ASP A 95 16.77 -3.51 -10.51
N GLU A 96 15.88 -3.93 -9.61
CA GLU A 96 14.80 -4.87 -9.87
C GLU A 96 13.57 -4.14 -10.42
N TRP A 97 12.72 -4.85 -11.16
CA TRP A 97 11.39 -4.36 -11.48
C TRP A 97 10.44 -4.97 -10.45
N LEU A 98 9.66 -4.15 -9.77
CA LEU A 98 8.66 -4.61 -8.82
C LEU A 98 7.29 -4.15 -9.26
N ILE A 99 6.27 -4.88 -8.81
CA ILE A 99 4.89 -4.49 -9.00
C ILE A 99 4.58 -3.32 -8.06
N TRP A 100 4.50 -2.11 -8.62
CA TRP A 100 4.42 -0.86 -7.86
C TRP A 100 2.99 -0.43 -7.56
N ALA A 101 2.21 -0.30 -8.62
CA ALA A 101 0.77 -0.15 -8.53
C ALA A 101 0.19 -1.23 -9.43
N ALA A 102 -0.81 -1.93 -8.96
CA ALA A 102 -1.65 -2.68 -9.86
C ALA A 102 -2.65 -1.69 -10.48
N LEU A 103 -2.84 -1.77 -11.81
CA LEU A 103 -3.64 -0.81 -12.57
C LEU A 103 -4.89 -1.45 -13.19
N ASP A 104 -4.86 -2.76 -13.43
CA ASP A 104 -6.00 -3.61 -13.81
C ASP A 104 -5.71 -5.06 -13.37
N GLY A 105 -6.76 -5.88 -13.27
CA GLY A 105 -6.62 -7.30 -12.94
C GLY A 105 -6.34 -7.59 -11.46
N LEU A 106 -5.47 -8.57 -11.18
CA LEU A 106 -5.50 -9.35 -9.92
C LEU A 106 -5.34 -8.56 -8.61
N ARG A 107 -4.83 -7.31 -8.57
CA ARG A 107 -4.56 -6.59 -7.30
C ARG A 107 -4.70 -5.05 -7.27
N SER A 108 -5.43 -4.39 -8.17
CA SER A 108 -5.34 -2.93 -8.49
C SER A 108 -5.53 -1.80 -7.43
N GLY A 109 -4.95 -1.88 -6.22
CA GLY A 109 -4.58 -0.71 -5.41
C GLY A 109 -4.43 -0.92 -3.88
N THR A 110 -3.33 -0.45 -3.25
CA THR A 110 -3.11 -0.57 -1.77
C THR A 110 -1.93 0.20 -1.03
N ALA A 111 -0.61 -0.09 -1.22
CA ALA A 111 0.56 0.11 -0.27
C ALA A 111 1.16 1.49 0.11
N GLY A 112 2.49 1.51 0.37
CA GLY A 112 3.28 2.31 1.30
C GLY A 112 4.54 3.01 0.76
N TYR A 113 4.49 4.33 0.67
CA TYR A 113 5.57 5.14 1.25
C TYR A 113 5.69 4.81 2.79
N THR A 114 5.93 5.76 3.69
CA THR A 114 4.89 5.83 4.75
C THR A 114 3.69 6.34 3.98
N SER A 115 2.98 5.47 3.24
CA SER A 115 1.89 6.00 2.43
C SER A 115 0.93 6.64 3.40
N PRO A 116 0.12 7.54 2.90
CA PRO A 116 -1.15 7.85 3.51
C PRO A 116 -1.80 6.60 4.22
N ARG A 117 -1.64 5.36 3.72
CA ARG A 117 -1.93 4.07 4.43
C ARG A 117 -1.07 3.73 5.63
N SER A 118 0.25 3.71 5.50
CA SER A 118 1.15 3.40 6.62
C SER A 118 1.20 4.51 7.68
N VAL A 119 0.91 5.78 7.33
CA VAL A 119 0.83 6.90 8.29
C VAL A 119 -0.43 6.73 9.11
N ALA A 120 -1.56 6.52 8.42
CA ALA A 120 -2.83 6.13 9.01
C ALA A 120 -2.69 4.96 9.98
N ARG A 121 -2.00 3.88 9.58
CA ARG A 121 -1.71 2.73 10.45
C ARG A 121 -0.90 3.13 11.67
N SER A 122 0.26 3.72 11.45
CA SER A 122 1.21 4.09 12.49
C SER A 122 0.63 5.05 13.51
N TYR A 123 -0.18 6.02 13.07
CA TYR A 123 -0.86 6.98 13.92
C TYR A 123 -1.87 6.31 14.86
N ILE A 124 -2.66 5.37 14.33
CA ILE A 124 -3.73 4.71 15.09
C ILE A 124 -3.19 3.67 16.05
N GLU A 125 -2.13 2.95 15.70
CA GLU A 125 -1.37 2.08 16.63
C GLU A 125 -0.76 2.86 17.81
N ARG A 126 -0.48 4.16 17.64
CA ARG A 126 0.06 5.04 18.70
C ARG A 126 -1.03 5.66 19.57
N VAL A 127 -2.20 5.91 18.99
CA VAL A 127 -3.40 6.28 19.76
C VAL A 127 -3.84 5.09 20.64
N ASP A 128 -3.86 3.87 20.11
CA ASP A 128 -4.12 2.63 20.87
C ASP A 128 -3.15 2.43 22.04
N SER A 129 -1.84 2.47 21.76
CA SER A 129 -0.81 2.20 22.76
C SER A 129 -0.63 3.29 23.82
N GLY A 130 -1.44 4.36 23.78
CA GLY A 130 -1.36 5.45 24.74
C GLY A 130 -0.13 6.36 24.57
N ASP A 131 0.52 6.36 23.40
CA ASP A 131 1.73 7.16 23.15
C ASP A 131 1.38 8.50 22.48
N GLN A 132 1.04 9.48 23.31
CA GLN A 132 0.65 10.83 22.88
C GLN A 132 1.71 11.52 22.04
N ASP A 133 2.97 11.50 22.51
CA ASP A 133 4.07 12.19 21.85
C ASP A 133 4.33 11.56 20.46
N ALA A 134 4.26 10.23 20.36
CA ALA A 134 4.40 9.54 19.07
C ALA A 134 3.20 9.74 18.14
N ALA A 135 1.96 9.79 18.66
CA ALA A 135 0.77 10.09 17.86
C ALA A 135 0.82 11.53 17.31
N ASN A 136 1.23 12.49 18.13
CA ASN A 136 1.44 13.88 17.73
C ASN A 136 2.53 14.05 16.68
N ALA A 137 3.60 13.26 16.74
CA ALA A 137 4.67 13.28 15.74
C ALA A 137 4.22 12.90 14.32
N MET A 138 3.04 12.28 14.15
CA MET A 138 2.43 12.01 12.83
C MET A 138 1.60 13.18 12.29
N ILE A 139 1.44 14.26 13.07
CA ILE A 139 0.64 15.45 12.73
C ILE A 139 1.59 16.60 12.37
N ALA A 140 1.21 17.36 11.35
CA ALA A 140 1.98 18.50 10.87
C ALA A 140 1.95 19.70 11.84
N ASP A 141 3.12 20.14 12.35
CA ASP A 141 3.27 21.35 13.18
C ASP A 141 2.68 22.62 12.55
N ALA A 142 2.76 22.74 11.22
CA ALA A 142 2.22 23.85 10.43
C ALA A 142 0.91 23.49 9.70
N GLY A 143 0.28 22.37 10.08
CA GLY A 143 -0.93 21.84 9.47
C GLY A 143 -2.21 22.56 9.87
N GLU A 144 -3.29 22.14 9.23
CA GLU A 144 -4.68 22.44 9.59
C GLU A 144 -5.15 21.61 10.80
N LEU A 145 -4.50 20.47 11.08
CA LEU A 145 -4.74 19.65 12.26
C LEU A 145 -3.78 20.03 13.39
N GLY A 146 -4.31 20.30 14.58
CA GLY A 146 -3.48 20.53 15.77
C GLY A 146 -3.01 19.22 16.41
N PRO A 147 -1.95 19.25 17.24
CA PRO A 147 -1.57 18.12 18.09
C PRO A 147 -2.61 17.92 19.21
N TRP A 148 -2.74 16.67 19.68
CA TRP A 148 -3.43 16.31 20.90
C TRP A 148 -2.83 17.01 22.13
N SER A 149 -3.65 17.69 22.92
CA SER A 149 -3.32 18.08 24.28
C SER A 149 -3.40 16.89 25.24
N ALA A 150 -2.74 17.01 26.41
CA ALA A 150 -2.71 15.93 27.41
C ALA A 150 -4.10 15.58 27.96
N ASP A 151 -4.99 16.56 28.11
CA ASP A 151 -6.35 16.32 28.60
C ASP A 151 -7.22 15.58 27.57
N GLU A 152 -7.04 15.86 26.26
CA GLU A 152 -7.70 15.13 25.19
C GLU A 152 -7.15 13.70 25.05
N PHE A 153 -5.83 13.52 25.23
CA PHE A 153 -5.18 12.23 25.07
C PHE A 153 -5.41 11.28 26.27
N ASP A 154 -5.45 11.79 27.51
CA ASP A 154 -5.88 11.03 28.70
C ASP A 154 -7.33 10.52 28.55
N TRP A 155 -8.20 11.32 27.88
CA TRP A 155 -9.56 10.89 27.57
C TRP A 155 -9.62 9.82 26.48
N VAL A 156 -8.90 9.94 25.36
CA VAL A 156 -8.90 8.87 24.34
C VAL A 156 -8.15 7.61 24.79
N GLY A 157 -7.19 7.70 25.69
CA GLY A 157 -6.51 6.53 26.28
C GLY A 157 -7.40 5.62 27.14
N ALA A 158 -8.69 5.95 27.29
CA ALA A 158 -9.69 5.09 27.89
C ALA A 158 -10.35 4.09 26.91
N PHE A 159 -10.01 4.16 25.61
CA PHE A 159 -10.61 3.36 24.53
C PHE A 159 -9.53 2.54 23.80
N ASP A 160 -9.84 1.31 23.39
CA ASP A 160 -8.94 0.47 22.56
C ASP A 160 -9.05 0.87 21.06
N PHE A 161 -7.94 1.01 20.33
CA PHE A 161 -7.93 1.39 18.90
C PHE A 161 -7.28 0.33 17.99
N GLU A 162 -7.80 0.16 16.77
CA GLU A 162 -7.22 -0.74 15.76
C GLU A 162 -7.18 -0.06 14.39
N PHE A 163 -6.02 -0.07 13.72
CA PHE A 163 -5.97 0.31 12.31
C PHE A 163 -6.53 -0.82 11.45
N ILE A 164 -7.60 -0.52 10.70
CA ILE A 164 -8.24 -1.51 9.83
C ILE A 164 -7.78 -1.34 8.39
N ALA A 165 -7.81 -0.11 7.87
CA ALA A 165 -7.51 0.17 6.48
C ALA A 165 -7.23 1.65 6.22
N PHE A 166 -6.64 1.91 5.06
CA PHE A 166 -6.71 3.23 4.43
C PHE A 166 -6.89 3.13 2.92
N GLU A 167 -7.44 4.21 2.36
CA GLU A 167 -7.69 4.43 0.93
C GLU A 167 -7.17 5.81 0.49
N MET A 168 -6.46 5.86 -0.65
CA MET A 168 -6.01 7.10 -1.31
C MET A 168 -7.17 7.71 -2.12
N VAL A 169 -7.80 8.75 -1.58
CA VAL A 169 -9.01 9.41 -2.10
C VAL A 169 -8.70 10.46 -3.18
N GLU A 170 -7.55 11.12 -3.08
CA GLU A 170 -7.05 12.11 -4.05
C GLU A 170 -5.53 11.99 -4.11
N GLU A 171 -4.92 12.02 -5.30
CA GLU A 171 -3.47 12.11 -5.50
C GLU A 171 -3.17 13.41 -6.24
N GLY A 172 -2.77 14.43 -5.49
CA GLY A 172 -2.20 15.67 -6.01
C GLY A 172 -0.68 15.57 -6.13
N GLU A 173 -0.04 16.62 -6.67
CA GLU A 173 1.42 16.64 -6.85
C GLU A 173 2.21 16.64 -5.51
N VAL A 174 1.58 17.06 -4.41
CA VAL A 174 2.22 17.22 -3.08
C VAL A 174 1.34 16.83 -1.89
N ASP A 175 0.08 16.48 -2.12
CA ASP A 175 -0.86 16.04 -1.10
C ASP A 175 -1.69 14.86 -1.58
N VAL A 176 -2.04 13.99 -0.63
CA VAL A 176 -2.97 12.89 -0.82
C VAL A 176 -4.03 13.03 0.24
N VAL A 177 -5.27 13.22 -0.18
CA VAL A 177 -6.39 13.01 0.74
C VAL A 177 -6.61 11.50 0.82
N GLY A 178 -6.84 10.98 2.02
CA GLY A 178 -7.25 9.60 2.17
C GLY A 178 -8.01 9.31 3.44
N ASP A 179 -8.84 8.28 3.37
CA ASP A 179 -9.72 7.87 4.44
C ASP A 179 -9.06 6.77 5.27
N VAL A 180 -9.12 6.92 6.59
CA VAL A 180 -8.54 6.00 7.57
C VAL A 180 -9.65 5.36 8.35
N THR A 181 -9.74 4.02 8.31
CA THR A 181 -10.76 3.26 9.02
C THR A 181 -10.15 2.58 10.24
N ILE A 182 -10.84 2.74 11.36
CA ILE A 182 -10.31 2.61 12.72
C ILE A 182 -11.37 1.90 13.58
N ALA A 183 -11.00 0.96 14.45
CA ALA A 183 -11.88 0.54 15.55
C ALA A 183 -11.63 1.41 16.80
N ILE A 184 -12.66 1.68 17.60
CA ILE A 184 -12.59 2.40 18.89
C ILE A 184 -13.53 1.72 19.89
N ASP A 185 -13.01 1.01 20.90
CA ASP A 185 -13.80 0.12 21.78
C ASP A 185 -14.71 -0.86 21.00
N GLY A 186 -14.21 -1.37 19.87
CA GLY A 186 -14.97 -2.20 18.93
C GLY A 186 -16.01 -1.46 18.08
N ASN A 187 -16.09 -0.12 18.15
CA ASN A 187 -16.93 0.70 17.28
C ASN A 187 -16.08 1.26 16.12
N THR A 188 -16.37 0.82 14.89
CA THR A 188 -15.62 1.29 13.71
C THR A 188 -15.98 2.73 13.33
N ASN A 189 -14.97 3.56 13.10
CA ASN A 189 -15.06 4.95 12.67
C ASN A 189 -14.11 5.19 11.47
N THR A 190 -14.48 6.11 10.59
CA THR A 190 -13.63 6.54 9.47
C THR A 190 -13.30 8.02 9.61
N VAL A 191 -12.03 8.37 9.54
CA VAL A 191 -11.53 9.74 9.62
C VAL A 191 -10.81 10.09 8.33
N ARG A 192 -11.24 11.16 7.68
CA ARG A 192 -10.60 11.68 6.47
C ARG A 192 -9.43 12.56 6.86
N TYR A 193 -8.23 12.13 6.48
CA TYR A 193 -7.01 12.92 6.64
C TYR A 193 -6.51 13.39 5.28
N ARG A 194 -6.15 14.67 5.18
CA ARG A 194 -5.19 15.11 4.16
C ARG A 194 -3.82 14.74 4.69
N PHE A 195 -3.19 13.81 4.01
CA PHE A 195 -1.76 13.59 4.13
C PHE A 195 -1.09 14.59 3.20
N ARG A 196 -0.03 15.22 3.67
CA ARG A 196 0.79 16.08 2.83
C ARG A 196 2.24 15.74 3.04
N THR A 197 2.97 15.77 1.95
CA THR A 197 4.42 15.73 1.97
C THR A 197 4.94 17.06 2.56
N ILE A 198 5.42 17.03 3.80
CA ILE A 198 6.18 18.12 4.45
C ILE A 198 7.60 17.62 4.61
N GLU A 199 8.57 18.37 4.07
CA GLU A 199 10.00 18.00 4.16
C GLU A 199 10.24 16.53 3.76
N ASP A 200 9.48 16.07 2.75
CA ASP A 200 9.45 14.72 2.17
C ASP A 200 8.82 13.59 3.03
N GLU A 201 8.21 13.92 4.18
CA GLU A 201 7.42 12.99 5.00
C GLU A 201 5.91 13.17 4.79
N TRP A 202 5.18 12.06 4.62
CA TRP A 202 3.71 12.07 4.66
C TRP A 202 3.26 12.27 6.10
N LEU A 203 2.87 13.49 6.44
CA LEU A 203 2.27 13.82 7.74
C LEU A 203 0.79 14.09 7.57
N ILE A 204 0.03 13.88 8.64
CA ILE A 204 -1.36 14.31 8.72
C ILE A 204 -1.37 15.83 8.76
N TRP A 205 -1.61 16.43 7.60
CA TRP A 205 -1.70 17.87 7.40
C TRP A 205 -3.00 18.44 7.94
N GLY A 206 -4.11 17.73 7.73
CA GLY A 206 -5.43 18.21 8.07
C GLY A 206 -6.42 17.05 8.23
N ALA A 207 -7.51 17.29 8.94
CA ALA A 207 -8.64 16.36 9.01
C ALA A 207 -9.90 17.04 8.43
N PRO A 208 -10.00 17.20 7.10
CA PRO A 208 -11.07 17.98 6.48
C PRO A 208 -12.48 17.39 6.68
N GLY A 209 -12.59 16.15 7.18
CA GLY A 209 -13.85 15.54 7.62
C GLY A 209 -14.19 15.72 9.11
N GLY A 210 -13.35 16.44 9.88
CA GLY A 210 -13.29 16.35 11.34
C GLY A 210 -12.26 15.32 11.79
N SER A 211 -11.76 15.43 13.02
CA SER A 211 -10.75 14.52 13.60
C SER A 211 -11.23 13.82 14.87
N LEU A 212 -10.48 12.80 15.29
CA LEU A 212 -10.61 12.20 16.63
C LEU A 212 -10.52 13.27 17.74
N GLN A 213 -9.66 14.28 17.58
CA GLN A 213 -9.50 15.39 18.54
C GLN A 213 -10.71 16.34 18.58
N SER A 214 -11.52 16.40 17.51
CA SER A 214 -12.64 17.34 17.39
C SER A 214 -14.01 16.71 17.70
N SER A 215 -14.02 15.44 18.10
CA SER A 215 -15.25 14.66 18.32
C SER A 215 -15.72 14.62 19.79
N CYS A 216 -15.17 15.51 20.62
CA CYS A 216 -15.37 15.61 22.07
C CYS A 216 -15.92 16.98 22.48
#